data_AF-A0A661NFU7-F1
#
_entry.id   AF-A0A661NFU7-F1
#
_cell.length_a   1.000
_cell.length_b   1.000
_cell.length_c   1.000
_cell.angle_alpha   90.00
_cell.angle_beta   90.00
_cell.angle_gamma   90.00
#
_symmetry.space_group_name_H-M   'P 1'
#
loop_
_entity.id
_entity.type
_entity.pdbx_description
1 polymer ?
#
loop_
_entity_poly.entity_id
_entity_poly.type
_entity_poly.pdbx_seq_one_letter_code
_entity_poly.pdbx_strand_id
1 'polypeptide(L)'
;MKRPVALVLVFAVALALFTAGCDDGPGDSPGAASGGGTGGTGSSTIPLPRLFPLAPGDRWRLAASPGDAVRLEGVTAIDGTGIIAIHGTAHQAAERYRVSEDEITLVTPMGEAVSPILRAPLRAGAEWAYEHRERDVAVPCEVTVVDVSLRETVAGVEVRGCVSLRRRCRYPAGAPFTNSTTHSSDEVYCPGVGLTRVRNVFRPAPAKSALSADREERVVGFRVAGSPAGGPSEGCARFILLPSDLVTACGVDVRPAAPTAGEDIEDGACRYSHQHGTETLTTVIGAPEGSAPEDALVTVSGDGRSAWVSGRAAACPGAERLAPLLTSLL
;
A
#
# COMPACT_ATOMS: atom_id res chain seq x y z
N MET A 1 -21.44 1.71 -29.76
CA MET A 1 -20.06 1.51 -29.28
C MET A 1 -20.09 1.39 -27.76
N LYS A 2 -19.97 0.17 -27.23
CA LYS A 2 -20.13 -0.14 -25.80
C LYS A 2 -18.75 -0.23 -25.15
N ARG A 3 -18.48 0.58 -24.13
CA ARG A 3 -17.24 0.56 -23.34
C ARG A 3 -17.17 -0.73 -22.49
N PRO A 4 -16.02 -1.40 -22.37
CA PRO A 4 -15.88 -2.53 -21.45
C PRO A 4 -15.76 -2.00 -20.01
N VAL A 5 -16.68 -2.42 -19.15
CA VAL A 5 -16.62 -2.23 -17.71
C VAL A 5 -15.56 -3.19 -17.18
N ALA A 6 -14.49 -2.64 -16.58
CA ALA A 6 -13.50 -3.44 -15.85
C ALA A 6 -14.19 -4.10 -14.66
N LEU A 7 -14.12 -5.42 -14.59
CA LEU A 7 -14.63 -6.22 -13.48
C LEU A 7 -13.68 -6.02 -12.29
N VAL A 8 -13.94 -4.97 -11.51
CA VAL A 8 -13.34 -4.73 -10.20
C VAL A 8 -13.95 -5.73 -9.24
N LEU A 9 -13.13 -6.44 -8.45
CA LEU A 9 -13.61 -7.24 -7.33
C LEU A 9 -14.36 -6.31 -6.36
N VAL A 10 -15.67 -6.50 -6.31
CA VAL A 10 -16.61 -5.71 -5.52
C VAL A 10 -16.53 -6.14 -4.06
N PHE A 11 -16.11 -5.24 -3.17
CA PHE A 11 -16.56 -5.22 -1.78
C PHE A 11 -17.33 -3.93 -1.54
N ALA A 12 -18.60 -4.10 -1.20
CA ALA A 12 -19.57 -3.09 -0.81
C ALA A 12 -20.30 -3.70 0.41
N VAL A 13 -20.72 -3.07 1.50
CA VAL A 13 -20.94 -1.68 1.95
C VAL A 13 -20.98 -1.74 3.49
N ALA A 14 -20.52 -0.68 4.20
CA ALA A 14 -21.26 -0.05 5.32
C ALA A 14 -20.48 1.15 5.85
N LEU A 15 -20.98 2.35 5.52
CA LEU A 15 -20.62 3.62 6.14
C LEU A 15 -21.39 3.74 7.45
N ALA A 16 -20.70 3.86 8.58
CA ALA A 16 -21.29 4.32 9.84
C ALA A 16 -20.41 5.43 10.41
N LEU A 17 -20.93 6.66 10.31
CA LEU A 17 -20.47 7.83 11.04
C LEU A 17 -20.62 7.56 12.54
N PHE A 18 -19.53 7.65 13.29
CA PHE A 18 -19.59 8.01 14.70
C PHE A 18 -18.48 8.99 15.04
N THR A 19 -18.93 10.19 15.38
CA THR A 19 -18.23 11.24 16.13
C THR A 19 -18.19 10.87 17.60
N ALA A 20 -17.00 10.81 18.20
CA ALA A 20 -16.67 11.00 19.62
C ALA A 20 -15.17 10.67 19.73
N GLY A 21 -14.29 11.38 20.40
CA GLY A 21 -14.37 12.47 21.37
C GLY A 21 -12.96 12.48 21.95
N CYS A 22 -12.28 13.62 21.88
CA CYS A 22 -10.94 13.79 22.45
C CYS A 22 -10.97 13.50 23.95
N ASP A 23 -9.98 12.75 24.44
CA ASP A 23 -9.52 12.92 25.81
C ASP A 23 -8.00 12.70 25.86
N ASP A 24 -7.31 13.74 26.30
CA ASP A 24 -5.86 13.84 26.47
C ASP A 24 -5.46 13.33 27.85
N GLY A 25 -4.33 12.61 27.94
CA GLY A 25 -3.68 12.39 29.23
C GLY A 25 -2.34 11.66 29.13
N PRO A 26 -1.29 12.05 29.88
CA PRO A 26 0.09 12.02 29.41
C PRO A 26 0.98 10.96 30.09
N GLY A 27 2.13 10.68 29.45
CA GLY A 27 3.42 10.41 30.10
C GLY A 27 3.67 8.98 30.59
N ASP A 28 4.65 8.29 29.98
CA ASP A 28 5.93 8.04 30.66
C ASP A 28 6.90 7.24 29.77
N SER A 29 8.07 7.82 29.54
CA SER A 29 9.27 7.12 29.07
C SER A 29 10.01 6.50 30.26
N PRO A 30 10.54 5.28 30.11
CA PRO A 30 11.98 5.11 30.32
C PRO A 30 12.55 4.14 29.26
N GLY A 31 13.73 4.32 28.70
CA GLY A 31 15.00 4.49 29.38
C GLY A 31 15.95 3.45 28.77
N ALA A 32 16.98 3.93 28.08
CA ALA A 32 17.99 3.11 27.42
C ALA A 32 18.79 2.27 28.43
N ALA A 33 19.00 0.99 28.11
CA ALA A 33 20.02 0.17 28.75
C ALA A 33 20.81 -0.60 27.68
N SER A 34 22.09 -0.23 27.61
CA SER A 34 23.16 -0.80 26.81
C SER A 34 23.78 -2.06 27.46
N GLY A 35 24.28 -2.99 26.63
CA GLY A 35 25.16 -4.10 27.01
C GLY A 35 24.60 -5.44 26.51
N GLY A 36 25.29 -6.33 25.83
CA GLY A 36 26.72 -6.50 25.57
C GLY A 36 26.98 -8.00 25.47
N GLY A 37 27.32 -8.50 24.27
CA GLY A 37 27.99 -9.79 24.04
C GLY A 37 27.17 -11.08 24.15
N THR A 38 27.06 -11.83 23.05
CA THR A 38 27.81 -13.08 22.81
C THR A 38 27.30 -13.77 21.54
N GLY A 39 28.21 -14.40 20.79
CA GLY A 39 27.91 -15.09 19.55
C GLY A 39 26.96 -16.26 19.77
N GLY A 40 25.82 -16.19 19.10
CA GLY A 40 25.00 -17.34 18.74
C GLY A 40 24.95 -17.39 17.22
N THR A 41 25.11 -18.58 16.64
CA THR A 41 24.57 -18.90 15.33
C THR A 41 23.04 -18.81 15.42
N GLY A 42 22.54 -17.58 15.48
CA GLY A 42 21.14 -17.27 15.59
C GLY A 42 20.50 -17.61 14.25
N SER A 43 19.60 -18.60 14.26
CA SER A 43 18.52 -18.62 13.30
C SER A 43 17.81 -17.27 13.43
N SER A 44 18.18 -16.29 12.60
CA SER A 44 17.56 -14.97 12.63
C SER A 44 16.20 -15.13 11.98
N THR A 45 15.21 -15.52 12.78
CA THR A 45 13.81 -15.42 12.37
C THR A 45 13.55 -13.96 12.06
N ILE A 46 13.20 -13.67 10.81
CA ILE A 46 12.83 -12.33 10.39
C ILE A 46 11.47 -12.02 11.02
N PRO A 47 11.37 -11.00 11.90
CA PRO A 47 10.08 -10.60 12.47
C PRO A 47 9.11 -10.27 11.34
N LEU A 48 7.89 -10.83 11.38
CA LEU A 48 6.89 -10.58 10.34
C LEU A 48 6.61 -9.10 10.12
N PRO A 49 6.52 -8.23 11.16
CA PRO A 49 6.28 -6.81 10.95
C PRO A 49 7.34 -6.13 10.07
N ARG A 50 8.57 -6.65 10.00
CA ARG A 50 9.60 -6.10 9.10
C ARG A 50 9.32 -6.38 7.63
N LEU A 51 8.49 -7.37 7.31
CA LEU A 51 8.10 -7.78 5.95
C LEU A 51 6.82 -7.08 5.48
N PHE A 52 6.36 -6.03 6.15
CA PHE A 52 5.13 -5.33 5.82
C PHE A 52 5.28 -3.80 5.99
N PRO A 53 4.63 -2.98 5.15
CA PRO A 53 4.53 -1.54 5.37
C PRO A 53 3.64 -1.23 6.59
N LEU A 54 4.10 -0.37 7.49
CA LEU A 54 3.46 -0.19 8.81
C LEU A 54 3.16 1.26 9.17
N ALA A 55 3.72 2.25 8.49
CA ALA A 55 3.56 3.65 8.87
C ALA A 55 2.60 4.37 7.92
N PRO A 56 1.65 5.20 8.41
CA PRO A 56 0.96 6.16 7.56
C PRO A 56 1.98 6.99 6.79
N GLY A 57 1.84 7.02 5.46
CA GLY A 57 2.83 7.64 4.58
C GLY A 57 3.78 6.66 3.91
N ASP A 58 3.78 5.37 4.25
CA ASP A 58 4.46 4.34 3.47
C ASP A 58 3.81 4.21 2.08
N ARG A 59 4.61 4.21 1.02
CA ARG A 59 4.16 4.26 -0.38
C ARG A 59 4.98 3.35 -1.27
N TRP A 60 4.33 2.73 -2.25
CA TRP A 60 5.02 1.96 -3.30
C TRP A 60 4.31 2.03 -4.64
N ARG A 61 5.06 1.71 -5.68
CA ARG A 61 4.65 1.75 -7.08
C ARG A 61 4.79 0.36 -7.68
N LEU A 62 3.71 -0.15 -8.26
CA LEU A 62 3.67 -1.46 -8.89
C LEU A 62 3.54 -1.33 -10.40
N ALA A 63 4.33 -2.08 -11.15
CA ALA A 63 4.20 -2.22 -12.59
C ALA A 63 4.26 -3.70 -12.99
N ALA A 64 3.47 -4.08 -13.99
CA ALA A 64 3.50 -5.45 -14.50
C ALA A 64 4.68 -5.67 -15.47
N SER A 65 4.94 -4.69 -16.34
CA SER A 65 6.07 -4.65 -17.27
C SER A 65 6.62 -3.22 -17.40
N PRO A 66 7.86 -3.04 -17.89
CA PRO A 66 8.35 -1.71 -18.27
C PRO A 66 7.42 -1.07 -19.31
N GLY A 67 6.89 0.12 -19.00
CA GLY A 67 5.94 0.85 -19.84
C GLY A 67 4.46 0.59 -19.57
N ASP A 68 4.12 -0.36 -18.69
CA ASP A 68 2.74 -0.55 -18.24
C ASP A 68 2.28 0.58 -17.30
N ALA A 69 0.96 0.74 -17.19
CA ALA A 69 0.38 1.67 -16.24
C ALA A 69 0.83 1.34 -14.81
N VAL A 70 1.38 2.35 -14.13
CA VAL A 70 1.86 2.21 -12.76
C VAL A 70 0.69 2.33 -11.79
N ARG A 71 0.56 1.35 -10.90
CA ARG A 71 -0.33 1.42 -9.74
C ARG A 71 0.41 2.04 -8.57
N LEU A 72 -0.29 2.87 -7.81
CA LEU A 72 0.23 3.46 -6.58
C LEU A 72 -0.54 2.85 -5.42
N GLU A 73 0.17 2.50 -4.37
CA GLU A 73 -0.39 1.96 -3.14
C GLU A 73 0.31 2.57 -1.92
N GLY A 74 -0.37 2.54 -0.78
CA GLY A 74 0.20 3.07 0.43
C GLY A 74 -0.65 2.88 1.67
N VAL A 75 0.02 2.93 2.82
CA VAL A 75 -0.62 2.96 4.13
C VAL A 75 -1.19 4.35 4.37
N THR A 76 -2.51 4.42 4.49
CA THR A 76 -3.26 5.68 4.64
C THR A 76 -3.61 6.00 6.08
N ALA A 77 -3.84 4.98 6.90
CA ALA A 77 -4.20 5.14 8.30
C ALA A 77 -3.89 3.87 9.08
N ILE A 78 -3.80 4.03 10.40
CA ILE A 78 -3.90 2.96 11.39
C ILE A 78 -5.02 3.37 12.34
N ASP A 79 -5.97 2.48 12.60
CA ASP A 79 -7.04 2.77 13.56
C ASP A 79 -6.59 2.58 15.02
N GLY A 80 -7.45 2.94 15.97
CA GLY A 80 -7.16 2.82 17.41
C GLY A 80 -6.95 1.38 17.90
N THR A 81 -7.19 0.37 17.06
CA THR A 81 -6.95 -1.04 17.36
C THR A 81 -5.68 -1.58 16.71
N GLY A 82 -4.96 -0.75 15.95
CA GLY A 82 -3.75 -1.13 15.24
C GLY A 82 -4.00 -1.75 13.86
N ILE A 83 -5.21 -1.68 13.31
CA ILE A 83 -5.50 -2.16 11.95
C ILE A 83 -5.02 -1.14 10.94
N ILE A 84 -4.21 -1.61 9.99
CA ILE A 84 -3.57 -0.82 8.95
C ILE A 84 -4.47 -0.77 7.73
N ALA A 85 -4.77 0.42 7.22
CA ALA A 85 -5.55 0.62 6.00
C ALA A 85 -4.64 0.96 4.81
N ILE A 86 -4.60 0.08 3.81
CA ILE A 86 -3.85 0.27 2.56
C ILE A 86 -4.83 0.64 1.45
N HIS A 87 -4.60 1.77 0.80
CA HIS A 87 -5.32 2.18 -0.40
C HIS A 87 -4.40 2.13 -1.61
N GLY A 88 -4.98 1.89 -2.78
CA GLY A 88 -4.28 2.01 -4.05
C GLY A 88 -5.15 2.50 -5.19
N THR A 89 -4.53 2.92 -6.27
CA THR A 89 -5.22 3.49 -7.45
C THR A 89 -6.12 2.48 -8.18
N ALA A 90 -5.93 1.19 -7.93
CA ALA A 90 -6.75 0.12 -8.51
C ALA A 90 -7.93 -0.31 -7.61
N HIS A 91 -7.95 0.10 -6.33
CA HIS A 91 -8.92 -0.38 -5.36
C HIS A 91 -10.01 0.65 -5.12
N GLN A 92 -11.27 0.21 -5.09
CA GLN A 92 -12.40 1.07 -4.72
C GLN A 92 -12.51 1.27 -3.20
N ALA A 93 -11.89 0.40 -2.41
CA ALA A 93 -11.90 0.44 -0.95
C ALA A 93 -10.53 0.06 -0.38
N ALA A 94 -10.23 0.53 0.84
CA ALA A 94 -9.02 0.15 1.55
C ALA A 94 -9.02 -1.35 1.89
N GLU A 95 -7.91 -2.01 1.61
CA GLU A 95 -7.58 -3.28 2.24
C GLU A 95 -7.10 -3.03 3.66
N ARG A 96 -7.43 -3.94 4.58
CA ARG A 96 -7.13 -3.78 6.00
C ARG A 96 -6.33 -4.95 6.52
N TYR A 97 -5.30 -4.64 7.29
CA TYR A 97 -4.38 -5.65 7.78
C TYR A 97 -4.20 -5.53 9.29
N ARG A 98 -4.25 -6.67 9.98
CA ARG A 98 -3.73 -6.82 11.34
C ARG A 98 -2.33 -7.39 11.24
N VAL A 99 -1.38 -6.74 11.92
CA VAL A 99 0.03 -7.17 11.92
C VAL A 99 0.47 -7.49 13.34
N SER A 100 1.11 -8.64 13.49
CA SER A 100 1.71 -9.11 14.74
C SER A 100 3.01 -9.86 14.44
N GLU A 101 3.72 -10.28 15.48
CA GLU A 101 4.91 -11.14 15.33
C GLU A 101 4.58 -12.53 14.78
N ASP A 102 3.37 -13.03 15.06
CA ASP A 102 2.96 -14.39 14.70
C ASP A 102 2.25 -14.46 13.35
N GLU A 103 1.51 -13.41 12.99
CA GLU A 103 0.73 -13.38 11.76
C GLU A 103 0.52 -11.96 11.22
N ILE A 104 0.52 -11.85 9.88
CA ILE A 104 -0.04 -10.73 9.12
C ILE A 104 -1.31 -11.25 8.47
N THR A 105 -2.45 -10.63 8.79
CA THR A 105 -3.78 -11.11 8.40
C THR A 105 -4.52 -10.01 7.66
N LEU A 106 -5.06 -10.31 6.48
CA LEU A 106 -6.08 -9.48 5.85
C LEU A 106 -7.38 -9.59 6.67
N VAL A 107 -8.00 -8.46 6.97
CA VAL A 107 -9.21 -8.39 7.80
C VAL A 107 -10.33 -7.63 7.11
N THR A 108 -11.57 -7.89 7.52
CA THR A 108 -12.74 -7.11 7.11
C THR A 108 -12.68 -5.69 7.72
N PRO A 109 -13.54 -4.76 7.28
CA PRO A 109 -13.67 -3.45 7.93
C PRO A 109 -14.02 -3.50 9.43
N MET A 110 -14.57 -4.63 9.89
CA MET A 110 -14.94 -4.87 11.28
C MET A 110 -13.83 -5.61 12.05
N GLY A 111 -12.69 -5.87 11.40
CA GLY A 111 -11.54 -6.55 12.00
C GLY A 111 -11.61 -8.07 12.01
N GLU A 112 -12.60 -8.68 11.35
CA GLU A 112 -12.68 -10.15 11.26
C GLU A 112 -11.60 -10.69 10.32
N ALA A 113 -10.95 -11.80 10.69
CA ALA A 113 -9.90 -12.39 9.85
C ALA A 113 -10.48 -12.94 8.54
N VAL A 114 -9.85 -12.57 7.42
CA VAL A 114 -10.20 -13.02 6.07
C VAL A 114 -9.19 -14.01 5.53
N SER A 115 -7.90 -13.68 5.61
CA SER A 115 -6.83 -14.57 5.15
C SER A 115 -5.50 -14.28 5.85
N PRO A 116 -4.75 -15.33 6.24
CA PRO A 116 -3.37 -15.18 6.68
C PRO A 116 -2.47 -14.93 5.46
N ILE A 117 -1.83 -13.76 5.45
CA ILE A 117 -0.87 -13.35 4.41
C ILE A 117 0.48 -13.99 4.69
N LEU A 118 1.02 -13.77 5.90
CA LEU A 118 2.27 -14.36 6.39
C LEU A 118 2.04 -14.93 7.79
N ARG A 119 2.65 -16.08 8.09
CA ARG A 119 2.55 -16.74 9.40
C ARG A 119 3.92 -17.24 9.86
N ALA A 120 4.24 -16.95 11.11
CA ALA A 120 5.46 -17.42 11.75
C ALA A 120 5.31 -18.88 12.24
N PRO A 121 6.42 -19.61 12.41
CA PRO A 121 7.78 -19.24 12.03
C PRO A 121 7.99 -19.36 10.51
N LEU A 122 8.66 -18.36 9.93
CA LEU A 122 9.09 -18.44 8.53
C LEU A 122 10.35 -19.31 8.42
N ARG A 123 10.20 -20.46 7.80
CA ARG A 123 11.28 -21.38 7.43
C ARG A 123 10.96 -22.01 6.08
N ALA A 124 11.98 -22.31 5.28
CA ALA A 124 11.77 -23.02 4.01
C ALA A 124 11.01 -24.34 4.25
N GLY A 125 9.97 -24.59 3.45
CA GLY A 125 9.05 -25.72 3.61
C GLY A 125 8.00 -25.56 4.71
N ALA A 126 7.89 -24.42 5.38
CA ALA A 126 6.75 -24.14 6.25
C ALA A 126 5.47 -24.06 5.41
N GLU A 127 4.38 -24.65 5.93
CA GLU A 127 3.10 -24.71 5.23
C GLU A 127 1.95 -24.34 6.14
N TRP A 128 0.95 -23.69 5.57
CA TRP A 128 -0.35 -23.52 6.21
C TRP A 128 -1.46 -23.54 5.18
N ALA A 129 -2.66 -23.89 5.63
CA ALA A 129 -3.87 -23.85 4.83
C ALA A 129 -4.90 -22.95 5.50
N TYR A 130 -5.77 -22.36 4.69
CA TYR A 130 -6.92 -21.59 5.14
C TYR A 130 -8.02 -21.65 4.10
N GLU A 131 -9.23 -21.32 4.51
CA GLU A 131 -10.37 -21.18 3.63
C GLU A 131 -10.73 -19.70 3.52
N HIS A 132 -10.74 -19.18 2.30
CA HIS A 132 -11.30 -17.86 2.01
C HIS A 132 -12.74 -18.03 1.52
N ARG A 133 -13.62 -17.09 1.87
CA ARG A 133 -14.97 -17.05 1.30
C ARG A 133 -15.05 -15.98 0.23
N GLU A 134 -15.28 -16.42 -1.01
CA GLU A 134 -15.56 -15.53 -2.13
C GLU A 134 -17.01 -15.73 -2.58
N ARG A 135 -17.88 -14.72 -2.40
CA ARG A 135 -19.32 -14.79 -2.75
C ARG A 135 -20.02 -16.03 -2.20
N ASP A 136 -19.84 -16.29 -0.90
CA ASP A 136 -20.37 -17.45 -0.17
C ASP A 136 -19.83 -18.82 -0.62
N VAL A 137 -18.80 -18.82 -1.47
CA VAL A 137 -18.09 -20.03 -1.89
C VAL A 137 -16.82 -20.19 -1.06
N ALA A 138 -16.68 -21.35 -0.43
CA ALA A 138 -15.44 -21.78 0.22
C ALA A 138 -14.35 -22.03 -0.83
N VAL A 139 -13.25 -21.28 -0.72
CA VAL A 139 -12.06 -21.40 -1.56
C VAL A 139 -10.89 -21.84 -0.68
N PRO A 140 -10.54 -23.14 -0.69
CA PRO A 140 -9.38 -23.62 0.05
C PRO A 140 -8.09 -23.11 -0.61
N CYS A 141 -7.19 -22.63 0.24
CA CYS A 141 -5.89 -22.12 -0.13
C CYS A 141 -4.80 -22.80 0.70
N GLU A 142 -3.70 -23.15 0.04
CA GLU A 142 -2.49 -23.73 0.62
C GLU A 142 -1.34 -22.75 0.38
N VAL A 143 -0.48 -22.56 1.37
CA VAL A 143 0.74 -21.74 1.25
C VAL A 143 1.94 -22.56 1.65
N THR A 144 3.02 -22.45 0.87
CA THR A 144 4.33 -23.03 1.17
C THR A 144 5.40 -21.94 1.10
N VAL A 145 6.21 -21.81 2.14
CA VAL A 145 7.40 -20.95 2.13
C VAL A 145 8.50 -21.63 1.32
N VAL A 146 9.00 -20.95 0.29
CA VAL A 146 9.99 -21.49 -0.64
C VAL A 146 11.41 -21.16 -0.19
N ASP A 147 11.66 -19.91 0.19
CA ASP A 147 12.97 -19.41 0.64
C ASP A 147 12.77 -18.26 1.64
N VAL A 148 13.68 -18.09 2.60
CA VAL A 148 13.66 -17.04 3.63
C VAL A 148 14.93 -16.17 3.65
N SER A 149 15.79 -16.34 2.66
CA SER A 149 17.13 -15.73 2.59
C SER A 149 17.45 -15.13 1.23
N LEU A 150 16.42 -14.85 0.43
CA LEU A 150 16.59 -14.32 -0.91
C LEU A 150 17.27 -12.94 -0.90
N ARG A 151 18.00 -12.70 -1.99
CA ARG A 151 18.53 -11.38 -2.35
C ARG A 151 17.80 -10.93 -3.60
N GLU A 152 17.18 -9.76 -3.54
CA GLU A 152 16.38 -9.21 -4.63
C GLU A 152 16.81 -7.76 -4.88
N THR A 153 16.81 -7.34 -6.14
CA THR A 153 16.97 -5.93 -6.49
C THR A 153 15.59 -5.32 -6.66
N VAL A 154 15.21 -4.47 -5.72
CA VAL A 154 13.89 -3.83 -5.67
C VAL A 154 14.08 -2.36 -6.00
N ALA A 155 13.47 -1.88 -7.09
CA ALA A 155 13.64 -0.51 -7.58
C ALA A 155 15.12 -0.04 -7.62
N GLY A 156 16.03 -0.91 -8.06
CA GLY A 156 17.47 -0.61 -8.16
C GLY A 156 18.27 -0.78 -6.86
N VAL A 157 17.62 -1.12 -5.75
CA VAL A 157 18.28 -1.31 -4.45
C VAL A 157 18.36 -2.80 -4.11
N GLU A 158 19.54 -3.30 -3.73
CA GLU A 158 19.69 -4.67 -3.25
C GLU A 158 19.09 -4.80 -1.83
N VAL A 159 18.12 -5.69 -1.68
CA VAL A 159 17.51 -6.05 -0.39
C VAL A 159 17.81 -7.52 -0.09
N ARG A 160 18.18 -7.80 1.16
CA ARG A 160 18.55 -9.14 1.63
C ARG A 160 17.59 -9.66 2.67
N GLY A 161 17.49 -10.98 2.77
CA GLY A 161 16.55 -11.63 3.70
C GLY A 161 15.11 -11.52 3.20
N CYS A 162 14.90 -11.47 1.89
CA CYS A 162 13.56 -11.56 1.35
C CYS A 162 13.02 -12.99 1.50
N VAL A 163 11.71 -13.10 1.66
CA VAL A 163 10.99 -14.34 1.83
C VAL A 163 10.15 -14.57 0.59
N SER A 164 10.27 -15.74 -0.04
CA SER A 164 9.36 -16.16 -1.11
C SER A 164 8.41 -17.24 -0.62
N LEU A 165 7.18 -17.16 -1.09
CA LEU A 165 6.18 -18.17 -0.84
C LEU A 165 5.38 -18.45 -2.10
N ARG A 166 4.78 -19.64 -2.13
CA ARG A 166 3.83 -20.06 -3.14
C ARG A 166 2.48 -20.27 -2.47
N ARG A 167 1.47 -19.57 -2.96
CA ARG A 167 0.07 -19.74 -2.57
C ARG A 167 -0.69 -20.43 -3.69
N ARG A 168 -1.57 -21.36 -3.34
CA ARG A 168 -2.43 -22.06 -4.30
C ARG A 168 -3.84 -22.12 -3.77
N CYS A 169 -4.76 -21.45 -4.46
CA CYS A 169 -6.19 -21.46 -4.15
C CYS A 169 -6.95 -22.25 -5.22
N ARG A 170 -7.96 -23.02 -4.81
CA ARG A 170 -8.77 -23.85 -5.71
C ARG A 170 -10.21 -23.35 -5.72
N TYR A 171 -10.57 -22.68 -6.81
CA TYR A 171 -11.93 -22.23 -7.05
C TYR A 171 -12.77 -23.37 -7.62
N PRO A 172 -13.94 -23.68 -7.03
CA PRO A 172 -14.89 -24.58 -7.66
C PRO A 172 -15.45 -23.93 -8.93
N ALA A 173 -16.07 -24.74 -9.80
CA ALA A 173 -16.78 -24.21 -10.96
C ALA A 173 -17.98 -23.37 -10.49
N GLY A 174 -18.17 -22.19 -11.08
CA GLY A 174 -19.23 -21.26 -10.69
C GLY A 174 -18.80 -19.80 -10.81
N ALA A 175 -19.33 -18.91 -9.99
CA ALA A 175 -18.72 -17.58 -9.86
C ALA A 175 -17.44 -17.72 -9.00
N PRO A 176 -16.31 -17.05 -9.36
CA PRO A 176 -16.12 -16.18 -10.52
C PRO A 176 -15.71 -16.90 -11.81
N PHE A 177 -15.36 -18.20 -11.77
CA PHE A 177 -14.88 -18.97 -12.92
C PHE A 177 -15.82 -20.08 -13.37
N THR A 178 -16.27 -20.03 -14.64
CA THR A 178 -17.15 -21.05 -15.23
C THR A 178 -16.65 -22.48 -15.02
N ASN A 179 -15.33 -22.67 -15.06
CA ASN A 179 -14.67 -23.95 -14.78
C ASN A 179 -13.95 -23.88 -13.44
N SER A 180 -13.80 -25.03 -12.76
CA SER A 180 -12.91 -25.10 -11.61
C SER A 180 -11.52 -24.61 -12.00
N THR A 181 -11.00 -23.67 -11.22
CA THR A 181 -9.80 -22.92 -11.55
C THR A 181 -8.84 -22.94 -10.37
N THR A 182 -7.60 -23.34 -10.63
CA THR A 182 -6.48 -23.15 -9.70
C THR A 182 -5.88 -21.78 -9.95
N HIS A 183 -5.78 -20.97 -8.90
CA HIS A 183 -4.99 -19.75 -8.88
C HIS A 183 -3.73 -20.03 -8.07
N SER A 184 -2.57 -19.89 -8.70
CA SER A 184 -1.26 -19.95 -8.05
C SER A 184 -0.66 -18.56 -8.00
N SER A 185 -0.08 -18.18 -6.85
CA SER A 185 0.62 -16.93 -6.64
C SER A 185 2.04 -17.24 -6.14
N ASP A 186 3.06 -16.77 -6.85
CA ASP A 186 4.44 -16.74 -6.37
C ASP A 186 4.72 -15.33 -5.83
N GLU A 187 4.88 -15.20 -4.52
CA GLU A 187 4.98 -13.93 -3.80
C GLU A 187 6.37 -13.76 -3.18
N VAL A 188 6.91 -12.55 -3.19
CA VAL A 188 8.17 -12.19 -2.53
C VAL A 188 7.98 -11.00 -1.61
N TYR A 189 8.33 -11.16 -0.35
CA TYR A 189 8.27 -10.14 0.68
C TYR A 189 9.69 -9.75 1.11
N CYS A 190 10.01 -8.46 1.11
CA CYS A 190 11.32 -7.98 1.49
C CYS A 190 11.27 -7.09 2.75
N PRO A 191 12.27 -7.20 3.65
CA PRO A 191 12.36 -6.35 4.82
C PRO A 191 12.37 -4.85 4.47
N GLY A 192 11.54 -4.07 5.15
CA GLY A 192 11.43 -2.63 4.94
C GLY A 192 10.77 -2.22 3.63
N VAL A 193 10.14 -3.16 2.89
CA VAL A 193 9.40 -2.83 1.66
C VAL A 193 8.02 -3.47 1.64
N GLY A 194 7.87 -4.73 2.05
CA GLY A 194 6.61 -5.46 1.90
C GLY A 194 6.63 -6.43 0.72
N LEU A 195 5.46 -6.67 0.10
CA LEU A 195 5.31 -7.48 -1.11
C LEU A 195 5.99 -6.78 -2.31
N THR A 196 7.14 -7.26 -2.74
CA THR A 196 7.94 -6.64 -3.81
C THR A 196 7.74 -7.26 -5.18
N ARG A 197 7.31 -8.52 -5.23
CA ARG A 197 6.99 -9.22 -6.47
C ARG A 197 5.85 -10.20 -6.23
N VAL A 198 4.89 -10.21 -7.15
CA VAL A 198 3.82 -11.20 -7.16
C VAL A 198 3.58 -11.67 -8.58
N ARG A 199 3.56 -12.98 -8.80
CA ARG A 199 3.14 -13.58 -10.08
C ARG A 199 1.92 -14.45 -9.88
N ASN A 200 0.82 -14.05 -10.50
CA ASN A 200 -0.45 -14.73 -10.48
C ASN A 200 -0.65 -15.55 -11.74
N VAL A 201 -1.02 -16.83 -11.59
CA VAL A 201 -1.30 -17.75 -12.69
C VAL A 201 -2.64 -18.46 -12.45
N PHE A 202 -3.53 -18.40 -13.43
CA PHE A 202 -4.85 -19.05 -13.39
C PHE A 202 -4.90 -20.22 -14.38
N ARG A 203 -5.30 -21.41 -13.89
CA ARG A 203 -5.41 -22.65 -14.69
C ARG A 203 -6.75 -23.34 -14.44
N PRO A 204 -7.60 -23.55 -15.46
CA PRO A 204 -7.44 -23.09 -16.83
C PRO A 204 -7.47 -21.55 -16.91
N ALA A 205 -7.01 -21.00 -18.04
CA ALA A 205 -7.09 -19.57 -18.27
C ALA A 205 -8.56 -19.11 -18.21
N PRO A 206 -8.86 -17.99 -17.53
CA PRO A 206 -10.23 -17.48 -17.46
C PRO A 206 -10.79 -17.17 -18.85
N ALA A 207 -11.90 -17.81 -19.21
CA ALA A 207 -12.56 -17.58 -20.50
C ALA A 207 -13.30 -16.24 -20.46
N LYS A 208 -12.70 -15.19 -21.04
CA LYS A 208 -13.28 -13.83 -21.14
C LYS A 208 -13.35 -13.06 -19.81
N SER A 209 -12.25 -13.01 -19.06
CA SER A 209 -12.16 -12.14 -17.88
C SER A 209 -11.21 -10.97 -18.12
N ALA A 210 -11.37 -9.90 -17.34
CA ALA A 210 -10.37 -8.83 -17.25
C ALA A 210 -9.05 -9.28 -16.56
N LEU A 211 -9.02 -10.50 -16.02
CA LEU A 211 -7.85 -11.09 -15.40
C LEU A 211 -7.01 -11.81 -16.46
N SER A 212 -5.74 -11.44 -16.52
CA SER A 212 -4.74 -12.15 -17.32
C SER A 212 -4.52 -13.56 -16.75
N ALA A 213 -4.34 -14.54 -17.63
CA ALA A 213 -4.05 -15.93 -17.23
C ALA A 213 -2.70 -16.08 -16.50
N ASP A 214 -1.76 -15.19 -16.79
CA ASP A 214 -0.45 -15.07 -16.15
C ASP A 214 -0.13 -13.57 -16.08
N ARG A 215 0.15 -13.07 -14.88
CA ARG A 215 0.52 -11.67 -14.65
C ARG A 215 1.51 -11.60 -13.51
N GLU A 216 2.64 -10.97 -13.78
CA GLU A 216 3.59 -10.58 -12.76
C GLU A 216 3.44 -9.08 -12.49
N GLU A 217 3.60 -8.67 -11.24
CA GLU A 217 3.73 -7.28 -10.81
C GLU A 217 4.95 -7.14 -9.90
N ARG A 218 5.64 -6.02 -10.03
CA ARG A 218 6.86 -5.72 -9.26
C ARG A 218 6.84 -4.31 -8.71
N VAL A 219 7.45 -4.13 -7.55
CA VAL A 219 7.75 -2.80 -7.01
C VAL A 219 8.84 -2.14 -7.83
N VAL A 220 8.49 -1.01 -8.46
CA VAL A 220 9.40 -0.19 -9.30
C VAL A 220 9.82 1.11 -8.63
N GLY A 221 9.28 1.40 -7.45
CA GLY A 221 9.67 2.54 -6.59
C GLY A 221 8.94 2.44 -5.26
N PHE A 222 9.58 2.87 -4.18
CA PHE A 222 9.01 2.82 -2.84
C PHE A 222 9.59 3.89 -1.92
N ARG A 223 8.80 4.28 -0.93
CA ARG A 223 9.18 5.08 0.22
C ARG A 223 8.52 4.45 1.43
N VAL A 224 9.27 3.72 2.23
CA VAL A 224 8.77 3.02 3.41
C VAL A 224 9.64 3.42 4.59
N ALA A 225 9.03 3.73 5.74
CA ALA A 225 9.76 4.15 6.93
C ALA A 225 10.78 3.08 7.33
N GLY A 226 12.04 3.50 7.52
CA GLY A 226 13.14 2.60 7.87
C GLY A 226 13.61 1.66 6.75
N SER A 227 13.10 1.83 5.52
CA SER A 227 13.65 1.13 4.36
C SER A 227 15.07 1.64 4.06
N PRO A 228 15.94 0.83 3.43
CA PRO A 228 17.06 1.39 2.69
C PRO A 228 16.50 2.48 1.78
N ALA A 229 17.21 3.59 1.60
CA ALA A 229 16.75 4.65 0.71
C ALA A 229 16.46 4.02 -0.66
N GLY A 230 15.17 3.82 -0.94
CA GLY A 230 14.68 3.37 -2.23
C GLY A 230 15.01 4.51 -3.16
N GLY A 231 15.97 4.30 -4.06
CA GLY A 231 16.34 5.35 -4.98
C GLY A 231 15.08 5.78 -5.74
N PRO A 232 14.70 7.06 -5.75
CA PRO A 232 13.77 7.48 -6.75
C PRO A 232 14.44 7.32 -8.12
N SER A 233 13.73 6.64 -9.03
CA SER A 233 13.77 7.04 -10.44
C SER A 233 13.46 8.53 -10.49
N GLU A 234 14.19 9.29 -11.29
CA GLU A 234 14.16 10.75 -11.39
C GLU A 234 12.75 11.38 -11.43
N GLY A 235 12.64 12.65 -11.05
CA GLY A 235 11.39 13.44 -11.13
C GLY A 235 10.33 13.08 -10.08
N CYS A 236 9.05 13.21 -10.45
CA CYS A 236 7.89 13.01 -9.57
C CYS A 236 7.63 11.59 -9.12
N ALA A 237 8.39 10.65 -9.66
CA ALA A 237 8.39 9.28 -9.20
C ALA A 237 8.76 9.13 -7.71
N ARG A 238 9.45 10.12 -7.12
CA ARG A 238 9.86 10.15 -5.71
C ARG A 238 8.77 10.57 -4.73
N PHE A 239 7.75 11.27 -5.23
CA PHE A 239 6.63 11.75 -4.43
C PHE A 239 5.38 10.95 -4.81
N ILE A 240 4.78 10.25 -3.86
CA ILE A 240 3.62 9.40 -4.12
C ILE A 240 2.46 9.94 -3.28
N LEU A 241 1.61 10.74 -3.91
CA LEU A 241 0.36 11.22 -3.34
C LEU A 241 -0.79 10.35 -3.84
N LEU A 242 -1.58 9.78 -2.93
CA LEU A 242 -2.75 8.98 -3.28
C LEU A 242 -4.01 9.85 -3.27
N PRO A 243 -4.97 9.62 -4.18
CA PRO A 243 -6.27 10.32 -4.12
C PRO A 243 -6.99 10.10 -2.79
N SER A 244 -6.82 8.94 -2.17
CA SER A 244 -7.37 8.60 -0.85
C SER A 244 -6.84 9.48 0.28
N ASP A 245 -5.63 10.04 0.13
CA ASP A 245 -5.05 10.95 1.13
C ASP A 245 -5.87 12.23 1.19
N LEU A 246 -6.21 12.77 0.02
CA LEU A 246 -7.07 13.94 -0.12
C LEU A 246 -8.51 13.63 0.30
N VAL A 247 -9.08 12.48 -0.09
CA VAL A 247 -10.44 12.10 0.37
C VAL A 247 -10.50 12.04 1.90
N THR A 248 -9.50 11.43 2.52
CA THR A 248 -9.43 11.26 3.98
C THR A 248 -9.27 12.60 4.70
N ALA A 249 -8.37 13.46 4.22
CA ALA A 249 -8.13 14.76 4.84
C ALA A 249 -9.29 15.73 4.58
N CYS A 250 -9.70 15.88 3.32
CA CYS A 250 -10.69 16.85 2.89
C CYS A 250 -12.12 16.44 3.27
N GLY A 251 -12.40 15.15 3.45
CA GLY A 251 -13.75 14.63 3.73
C GLY A 251 -14.72 14.75 2.55
N VAL A 252 -14.19 14.88 1.32
CA VAL A 252 -14.99 15.00 0.09
C VAL A 252 -14.48 14.04 -0.99
N ASP A 253 -15.36 13.68 -1.93
CA ASP A 253 -14.96 12.90 -3.10
C ASP A 253 -14.08 13.77 -4.01
N VAL A 254 -12.81 13.38 -4.16
CA VAL A 254 -11.88 13.98 -5.10
C VAL A 254 -11.49 12.98 -6.16
N ARG A 255 -11.39 13.44 -7.41
CA ARG A 255 -10.96 12.62 -8.53
C ARG A 255 -9.66 13.14 -9.07
N PRO A 256 -8.70 12.28 -9.46
CA PRO A 256 -7.52 12.74 -10.16
C PRO A 256 -7.92 13.51 -11.42
N ALA A 257 -7.40 14.72 -11.59
CA ALA A 257 -7.38 15.34 -12.91
C ALA A 257 -6.26 14.63 -13.70
N ALA A 258 -6.53 14.14 -14.89
CA ALA A 258 -5.49 13.50 -15.69
C ALA A 258 -4.36 14.50 -15.99
N PRO A 259 -3.07 14.12 -15.89
CA PRO A 259 -2.56 12.77 -15.59
C PRO A 259 -2.55 12.41 -14.08
N THR A 260 -2.71 11.12 -13.79
CA THR A 260 -2.71 10.56 -12.42
C THR A 260 -1.33 10.50 -11.75
N ALA A 261 -0.25 10.61 -12.54
CA ALA A 261 1.11 10.74 -12.04
C ALA A 261 1.45 12.23 -11.92
N GLY A 262 2.18 12.61 -10.86
CA GLY A 262 2.62 13.99 -10.67
C GLY A 262 3.34 14.51 -11.91
N GLU A 263 3.00 15.73 -12.32
CA GLU A 263 3.66 16.45 -13.39
C GLU A 263 4.94 17.09 -12.85
N ASP A 264 6.08 16.74 -13.46
CA ASP A 264 7.34 17.43 -13.20
C ASP A 264 7.19 18.89 -13.63
N ILE A 265 7.37 19.80 -12.68
CA ILE A 265 7.43 21.23 -12.92
C ILE A 265 8.86 21.74 -12.64
N GLU A 266 9.08 23.04 -12.82
CA GLU A 266 10.40 23.66 -12.62
C GLU A 266 11.00 23.31 -11.23
N ASP A 267 12.34 23.28 -11.17
CA ASP A 267 13.13 23.00 -9.97
C ASP A 267 12.94 21.60 -9.32
N GLY A 268 12.41 20.66 -10.09
CA GLY A 268 12.19 19.27 -9.66
C GLY A 268 11.04 19.11 -8.68
N ALA A 269 10.13 20.08 -8.67
CA ALA A 269 8.88 20.02 -7.93
C ALA A 269 7.82 19.24 -8.72
N CYS A 270 6.80 18.78 -8.01
CA CYS A 270 5.81 17.86 -8.55
C CYS A 270 4.41 18.34 -8.29
N ARG A 271 3.66 18.53 -9.37
CA ARG A 271 2.29 19.01 -9.32
C ARG A 271 1.30 17.87 -9.51
N TYR A 272 0.33 17.77 -8.60
CA TYR A 272 -0.79 16.84 -8.66
C TYR A 272 -2.07 17.65 -8.70
N SER A 273 -2.94 17.36 -9.67
CA SER A 273 -4.21 18.05 -9.81
C SER A 273 -5.37 17.09 -9.53
N HIS A 274 -6.33 17.54 -8.74
CA HIS A 274 -7.52 16.79 -8.37
C HIS A 274 -8.77 17.65 -8.56
N GLN A 275 -9.89 17.03 -8.93
CA GLN A 275 -11.18 17.68 -9.15
C GLN A 275 -12.14 17.32 -8.03
N HIS A 276 -12.82 18.33 -7.50
CA HIS A 276 -14.01 18.18 -6.65
C HIS A 276 -15.15 18.98 -7.27
N GLY A 277 -16.11 18.29 -7.91
CA GLY A 277 -17.13 18.96 -8.71
C GLY A 277 -16.51 19.74 -9.88
N THR A 278 -16.63 21.06 -9.86
CA THR A 278 -15.99 21.98 -10.83
C THR A 278 -14.72 22.65 -10.30
N GLU A 279 -14.36 22.39 -9.04
CA GLU A 279 -13.21 23.00 -8.39
C GLU A 279 -11.97 22.13 -8.57
N THR A 280 -10.82 22.78 -8.76
CA THR A 280 -9.52 22.12 -8.85
C THR A 280 -8.74 22.32 -7.56
N LEU A 281 -8.26 21.22 -6.98
CA LEU A 281 -7.25 21.20 -5.93
C LEU A 281 -5.90 20.88 -6.56
N THR A 282 -4.90 21.67 -6.25
CA THR A 282 -3.52 21.46 -6.72
C THR A 282 -2.62 21.21 -5.53
N THR A 283 -1.93 20.08 -5.54
CA THR A 283 -0.89 19.77 -4.57
C THR A 283 0.46 19.88 -5.25
N VAL A 284 1.39 20.63 -4.65
CA VAL A 284 2.78 20.71 -5.12
C VAL A 284 3.68 20.15 -4.04
N ILE A 285 4.65 19.32 -4.44
CA ILE A 285 5.60 18.68 -3.51
C ILE A 285 7.02 18.88 -4.03
N GLY A 286 7.92 19.26 -3.12
CA GLY A 286 9.35 19.34 -3.39
C GLY A 286 9.79 20.61 -4.13
N ALA A 287 9.02 21.69 -4.07
CA ALA A 287 9.47 22.97 -4.61
C ALA A 287 10.42 23.69 -3.64
N PRO A 288 11.16 24.72 -4.08
CA PRO A 288 12.01 25.50 -3.18
C PRO A 288 11.22 26.04 -1.99
N GLU A 289 11.85 26.10 -0.82
CA GLU A 289 11.24 26.72 0.35
C GLU A 289 10.82 28.18 0.06
N GLY A 290 9.63 28.57 0.55
CA GLY A 290 9.06 29.91 0.31
C GLY A 290 8.39 30.10 -1.05
N SER A 291 8.31 29.07 -1.90
CA SER A 291 7.62 29.14 -3.20
C SER A 291 6.10 28.89 -3.14
N ALA A 292 5.57 28.54 -1.97
CA ALA A 292 4.14 28.34 -1.79
C ALA A 292 3.37 29.65 -2.02
N PRO A 293 2.23 29.62 -2.72
CA PRO A 293 1.42 30.80 -2.94
C PRO A 293 0.74 31.24 -1.63
N GLU A 294 0.44 32.54 -1.51
CA GLU A 294 -0.18 33.11 -0.29
C GLU A 294 -1.57 32.51 0.01
N ASP A 295 -2.27 32.00 -1.00
CA ASP A 295 -3.59 31.39 -0.89
C ASP A 295 -3.56 29.86 -0.71
N ALA A 296 -2.39 29.30 -0.38
CA ALA A 296 -2.28 27.89 -0.02
C ALA A 296 -3.16 27.56 1.20
N LEU A 297 -3.92 26.47 1.09
CA LEU A 297 -4.77 25.95 2.16
C LEU A 297 -3.96 25.30 3.29
N VAL A 298 -2.81 24.73 2.94
CA VAL A 298 -1.84 24.14 3.87
C VAL A 298 -0.48 24.19 3.20
N THR A 299 0.55 24.50 3.98
CA THR A 299 1.94 24.54 3.54
C THR A 299 2.83 23.91 4.61
N VAL A 300 3.76 23.08 4.19
CA VAL A 300 4.82 22.54 5.03
C VAL A 300 6.17 22.75 4.34
N SER A 301 7.22 22.90 5.15
CA SER A 301 8.60 23.05 4.70
C SER A 301 9.52 22.11 5.48
N GLY A 302 10.59 21.65 4.83
CA GLY A 302 11.58 20.75 5.39
C GLY A 302 12.74 20.56 4.40
N ASP A 303 13.97 20.47 4.90
CA ASP A 303 15.18 20.23 4.11
C ASP A 303 15.36 21.17 2.90
N GLY A 304 15.00 22.45 3.07
CA GLY A 304 15.07 23.48 2.02
C GLY A 304 14.03 23.34 0.91
N ARG A 305 13.04 22.47 1.10
CA ARG A 305 11.93 22.19 0.20
C ARG A 305 10.60 22.53 0.87
N SER A 306 9.56 22.72 0.06
CA SER A 306 8.20 22.92 0.52
C SER A 306 7.20 22.05 -0.24
N ALA A 307 6.09 21.77 0.42
CA ALA A 307 4.92 21.12 -0.15
C ALA A 307 3.66 21.85 0.30
N TRP A 308 2.69 22.03 -0.59
CA TRP A 308 1.46 22.74 -0.29
C TRP A 308 0.27 22.22 -1.08
N VAL A 309 -0.93 22.57 -0.61
CA VAL A 309 -2.19 22.38 -1.34
C VAL A 309 -2.83 23.73 -1.56
N SER A 310 -3.23 24.02 -2.79
CA SER A 310 -4.00 25.21 -3.16
C SER A 310 -5.32 24.84 -3.82
N GLY A 311 -6.26 25.78 -3.78
CA GLY A 311 -7.63 25.62 -4.26
C GLY A 311 -8.61 26.32 -3.32
N ARG A 312 -9.92 26.19 -3.58
CA ARG A 312 -10.91 26.75 -2.66
C ARG A 312 -11.00 25.92 -1.38
N ALA A 313 -11.04 26.57 -0.22
CA ALA A 313 -11.22 25.89 1.07
C ALA A 313 -12.46 24.98 1.11
N ALA A 314 -13.55 25.36 0.40
CA ALA A 314 -14.74 24.52 0.28
C ALA A 314 -14.49 23.19 -0.45
N ALA A 315 -13.48 23.12 -1.33
CA ALA A 315 -13.08 21.89 -2.01
C ALA A 315 -12.22 20.99 -1.11
N CYS A 316 -11.59 21.52 -0.06
CA CYS A 316 -10.88 20.72 0.95
C CYS A 316 -10.96 21.35 2.35
N PRO A 317 -12.10 21.23 3.06
CA PRO A 317 -12.29 21.84 4.37
C PRO A 317 -11.29 21.37 5.44
N GLY A 318 -10.75 20.15 5.29
CA GLY A 318 -9.79 19.55 6.20
C GLY A 318 -8.34 19.53 5.69
N ALA A 319 -7.96 20.47 4.83
CA ALA A 319 -6.62 20.51 4.20
C ALA A 319 -5.46 20.41 5.21
N GLU A 320 -5.57 21.02 6.38
CA GLU A 320 -4.57 20.98 7.46
C GLU A 320 -4.21 19.54 7.90
N ARG A 321 -5.14 18.58 7.75
CA ARG A 321 -4.87 17.17 8.07
C ARG A 321 -3.86 16.51 7.13
N LEU A 322 -3.52 17.15 6.02
CA LEU A 322 -2.48 16.70 5.10
C LEU A 322 -1.09 17.07 5.56
N ALA A 323 -0.91 18.02 6.50
CA ALA A 323 0.41 18.49 6.89
C ALA A 323 1.37 17.35 7.30
N PRO A 324 0.98 16.37 8.15
CA PRO A 324 1.88 15.26 8.51
C PRO A 324 2.29 14.41 7.30
N LEU A 325 1.36 14.16 6.38
CA LEU A 325 1.63 13.43 5.15
C LEU A 325 2.59 14.22 4.24
N LEU A 326 2.33 15.50 4.01
CA LEU A 326 3.16 16.34 3.15
C LEU A 326 4.58 16.48 3.73
N THR A 327 4.72 16.61 5.05
CA THR A 327 6.02 16.59 5.72
C THR A 327 6.71 15.25 5.51
N SER A 328 5.96 14.14 5.62
CA SER A 328 6.49 12.80 5.31
C SER A 328 6.77 12.56 3.83
N LEU A 329 6.44 13.51 2.94
CA LEU A 329 6.72 13.44 1.51
C LEU A 329 7.90 14.34 1.10
N LEU A 330 8.34 15.28 1.95
CA LEU A 330 9.60 16.00 1.77
C LEU A 330 10.80 15.11 2.14
#